data_AF-A0A143QT57-F1
#
_entry.id   AF-A0A143QT57-F1
#
_cell.length_a   1.000
_cell.length_b   1.000
_cell.length_c   1.000
_cell.angle_alpha   90.00
_cell.angle_beta   90.00
_cell.angle_gamma   90.00
#
_symmetry.space_group_name_H-M   'P 1'
#
loop_
_entity.id
_entity.type
_entity.pdbx_description
1 polymer ?
#
loop_
_entity_poly.entity_id
_entity_poly.type
_entity_poly.pdbx_seq_one_letter_code
_entity_poly.pdbx_strand_id
1 'polypeptide(L)'
;MEAPAVAQLLGRRLAVWGGVSVLAGTVLAVRGSSPARRAFGQQTAGWGAIDVAIAGAGALNSSVPTSKSLSKLLWINAGLDVLYVAAGAHIAVRKPSFGRRITADQAIGHGTAVVVQGAALLALDTTHARMIAG
;
A
#
# COMPACT_ATOMS: atom_id res chain seq x y z
N MET A 1 11.20 21.53 0.12
CA MET A 1 12.39 20.67 0.41
C MET A 1 12.98 20.18 -0.91
N GLU A 2 14.28 19.87 -0.98
CA GLU A 2 14.86 19.33 -2.22
C GLU A 2 14.35 17.90 -2.50
N ALA A 3 14.11 17.59 -3.78
CA ALA A 3 13.59 16.29 -4.23
C ALA A 3 14.36 15.06 -3.74
N PRO A 4 15.71 15.06 -3.64
CA PRO A 4 16.46 13.90 -3.15
C PRO A 4 16.14 13.58 -1.69
N ALA A 5 16.00 14.62 -0.84
CA ALA A 5 15.66 14.45 0.56
C ALA A 5 14.23 13.91 0.74
N VAL A 6 13.29 14.39 -0.08
CA VAL A 6 11.90 13.87 -0.07
C VAL A 6 11.86 12.42 -0.54
N ALA A 7 12.61 12.06 -1.58
CA ALA A 7 12.69 10.68 -2.06
C ALA A 7 13.27 9.73 -1.01
N GLN A 8 14.34 10.12 -0.31
CA GLN A 8 14.92 9.31 0.77
C GLN A 8 13.96 9.14 1.95
N LEU A 9 13.27 10.23 2.35
CA LEU A 9 12.28 10.17 3.43
C LEU A 9 11.09 9.27 3.06
N LEU A 10 10.58 9.39 1.83
CA LEU A 10 9.52 8.55 1.29
C LEU A 10 9.95 7.08 1.32
N GLY A 11 11.12 6.76 0.77
CA GLY A 11 11.65 5.39 0.75
C GLY A 11 11.78 4.79 2.15
N ARG A 12 12.28 5.57 3.13
CA ARG A 12 12.37 5.10 4.53
C ARG A 12 10.99 4.83 5.13
N ARG A 13 10.02 5.72 4.91
CA ARG A 13 8.65 5.56 5.42
C ARG A 13 7.97 4.36 4.79
N LEU A 14 8.15 4.17 3.49
CA LEU A 14 7.62 3.02 2.75
C LEU A 14 8.24 1.70 3.25
N ALA A 15 9.55 1.67 3.49
CA ALA A 15 10.22 0.50 4.04
C ALA A 15 9.73 0.15 5.46
N VAL A 16 9.54 1.14 6.34
CA VAL A 16 9.01 0.92 7.69
C VAL A 16 7.56 0.45 7.64
N TRP A 17 6.71 1.13 6.88
CA TRP A 17 5.32 0.76 6.70
C TRP A 17 5.19 -0.66 6.13
N GLY A 18 5.92 -0.95 5.06
CA GLY A 18 5.95 -2.25 4.41
C GLY A 18 6.47 -3.34 5.34
N GLY A 19 7.56 -3.10 6.07
CA GLY A 19 8.12 -4.05 7.03
C GLY A 19 7.16 -4.39 8.16
N VAL A 20 6.51 -3.38 8.75
CA VAL A 20 5.47 -3.59 9.77
C VAL A 20 4.29 -4.34 9.20
N SER A 21 3.84 -3.99 7.99
CA SER A 21 2.74 -4.68 7.30
C SER A 21 3.06 -6.14 6.98
N VAL A 22 4.28 -6.46 6.55
CA VAL A 22 4.74 -7.86 6.36
C VAL A 22 4.65 -8.62 7.68
N LEU A 23 5.23 -8.09 8.75
CA LEU A 23 5.28 -8.77 10.04
C LEU A 23 3.88 -8.96 10.63
N ALA A 24 3.12 -7.87 10.79
CA ALA A 24 1.78 -7.91 11.37
C ALA A 24 0.79 -8.69 10.50
N GLY A 25 0.86 -8.48 9.18
CA GLY A 25 0.06 -9.19 8.20
C GLY A 25 0.32 -10.69 8.23
N THR A 26 1.59 -11.12 8.29
CA THR A 26 1.96 -12.54 8.36
C THR A 26 1.46 -13.18 9.65
N VAL A 27 1.62 -12.51 10.81
CA VAL A 27 1.07 -12.98 12.08
C VAL A 27 -0.44 -13.16 11.97
N LEU A 28 -1.16 -12.19 11.41
CA LEU A 28 -2.61 -12.27 11.26
C LEU A 28 -3.05 -13.31 10.22
N ALA A 29 -2.28 -13.50 9.15
CA ALA A 29 -2.53 -14.53 8.12
C ALA A 29 -2.45 -15.94 8.70
N VAL A 30 -1.47 -16.19 9.59
CA VAL A 30 -1.21 -17.51 10.17
C VAL A 30 -2.05 -17.74 11.42
N ARG A 31 -2.20 -16.73 12.29
CA ARG A 31 -2.84 -16.87 13.61
C ARG A 31 -4.26 -16.28 13.68
N GLY A 32 -4.78 -15.74 12.57
CA GLY A 32 -6.10 -15.13 12.52
C GLY A 32 -7.22 -16.10 12.86
N SER A 33 -8.04 -15.71 13.84
CA SER A 33 -9.16 -16.54 14.35
C SER A 33 -10.31 -16.74 13.37
N SER A 34 -10.43 -15.91 12.34
CA SER A 34 -11.49 -16.01 11.32
C SER A 34 -10.93 -15.98 9.89
N PRO A 35 -11.65 -16.51 8.89
CA PRO A 35 -11.25 -16.43 7.48
C PRO A 35 -11.02 -14.99 7.01
N ALA A 36 -11.85 -14.05 7.45
CA ALA A 36 -11.69 -12.63 7.15
C ALA A 36 -10.38 -12.05 7.70
N ARG A 37 -10.03 -12.36 8.96
CA ARG A 37 -8.78 -11.88 9.56
C ARG A 37 -7.56 -12.45 8.85
N ARG A 38 -7.58 -13.75 8.50
CA ARG A 38 -6.49 -14.37 7.75
C ARG A 38 -6.34 -13.77 6.36
N ALA A 39 -7.44 -13.56 5.64
CA ALA A 39 -7.45 -12.90 4.33
C ALA A 39 -6.93 -11.45 4.40
N PHE A 40 -7.33 -10.68 5.42
CA PHE A 40 -6.79 -9.36 5.68
C PHE A 40 -5.28 -9.43 5.88
N GLY A 41 -4.81 -10.34 6.76
CA GLY A 41 -3.39 -10.52 7.04
C GLY A 41 -2.58 -10.88 5.80
N GLN A 42 -3.08 -11.80 4.96
CA GLN A 42 -2.43 -12.18 3.70
C GLN A 42 -2.26 -10.99 2.77
N GLN A 43 -3.31 -10.17 2.63
CA GLN A 43 -3.28 -9.01 1.75
C GLN A 43 -2.38 -7.90 2.30
N THR A 44 -2.40 -7.67 3.61
CA THR A 44 -1.50 -6.73 4.30
C THR A 44 -0.03 -7.16 4.16
N ALA A 45 0.26 -8.45 4.33
CA ALA A 45 1.62 -8.95 4.16
C ALA A 45 2.10 -8.85 2.71
N GLY A 46 1.22 -9.20 1.75
CA GLY A 46 1.53 -9.12 0.33
C GLY A 46 1.85 -7.69 -0.13
N TRP A 47 1.00 -6.72 0.21
CA TRP A 47 1.27 -5.30 -0.09
C TRP A 47 2.51 -4.78 0.63
N GLY A 48 2.69 -5.12 1.91
CA GLY A 48 3.89 -4.72 2.64
C GLY A 48 5.18 -5.24 2.01
N ALA A 49 5.17 -6.45 1.44
CA ALA A 49 6.32 -7.00 0.73
C ALA A 49 6.63 -6.22 -0.56
N ILE A 50 5.58 -5.80 -1.29
CA ILE A 50 5.72 -4.94 -2.47
C ILE A 50 6.31 -3.58 -2.08
N ASP A 51 5.83 -2.96 -1.00
CA ASP A 51 6.33 -1.68 -0.50
C ASP A 51 7.81 -1.75 -0.12
N VAL A 52 8.22 -2.81 0.57
CA VAL A 52 9.64 -3.05 0.92
C VAL A 52 10.47 -3.25 -0.35
N ALA A 53 9.97 -4.00 -1.34
CA ALA A 53 10.68 -4.20 -2.60
C ALA A 53 10.85 -2.88 -3.39
N ILE A 54 9.80 -2.04 -3.44
CA ILE A 54 9.85 -0.72 -4.07
C ILE A 54 10.85 0.19 -3.34
N ALA A 55 10.81 0.22 -2.01
CA ALA A 55 11.75 1.01 -1.21
C ALA A 55 13.19 0.56 -1.43
N GLY A 56 13.43 -0.76 -1.47
CA GLY A 56 14.75 -1.34 -1.76
C GLY A 56 15.24 -0.99 -3.17
N ALA A 57 14.38 -1.14 -4.18
CA ALA A 57 14.69 -0.77 -5.56
C ALA A 57 15.01 0.74 -5.70
N GLY A 58 14.26 1.59 -4.99
CA GLY A 58 14.52 3.03 -4.92
C GLY A 58 15.86 3.36 -4.26
N ALA A 59 16.24 2.63 -3.21
CA ALA A 59 17.53 2.82 -2.54
C ALA A 59 18.73 2.37 -3.37
N LEU A 60 18.56 1.36 -4.23
CA LEU A 60 19.60 0.87 -5.16
C LEU A 60 19.73 1.74 -6.42
N ASN A 61 18.77 2.62 -6.68
CA ASN A 61 18.77 3.47 -7.87
C ASN A 61 19.57 4.75 -7.64
N SER A 62 20.69 4.90 -8.35
CA SER A 62 21.56 6.07 -8.26
C SER A 62 21.02 7.31 -8.97
N SER A 63 19.93 7.19 -9.74
CA SER A 63 19.34 8.32 -10.44
C SER A 63 18.60 9.24 -9.46
N VAL A 64 19.04 10.50 -9.40
CA VAL A 64 18.40 11.52 -8.57
C VAL A 64 17.14 12.02 -9.27
N PRO A 65 15.94 11.81 -8.70
CA PRO A 65 14.71 12.28 -9.33
C PRO A 65 14.67 13.81 -9.32
N THR A 66 14.25 14.42 -10.44
CA THR A 66 13.92 15.84 -10.45
C THR A 66 12.62 16.08 -9.69
N SER A 67 12.46 17.27 -9.07
CA SER A 67 11.24 17.66 -8.35
C SER A 67 9.98 17.48 -9.20
N LYS A 68 10.03 17.84 -10.49
CA LYS A 68 8.90 17.72 -11.42
C LYS A 68 8.53 16.27 -11.73
N SER A 69 9.53 15.41 -11.93
CA SER A 69 9.31 13.98 -12.20
C SER A 69 8.76 13.26 -10.97
N LEU A 70 9.34 13.52 -9.79
CA LEU A 70 8.89 12.93 -8.53
C LEU A 70 7.47 13.38 -8.16
N SER A 71 7.17 14.68 -8.29
CA SER A 71 5.81 15.20 -8.05
C SER A 71 4.77 14.57 -8.99
N LYS A 72 5.09 14.44 -10.29
CA LYS A 72 4.21 13.77 -11.26
C LYS A 72 3.95 12.32 -10.88
N LEU A 73 5.00 11.58 -10.47
CA LEU A 73 4.87 10.19 -10.05
C LEU A 73 3.95 10.06 -8.82
N LEU A 74 4.15 10.89 -7.80
CA LEU A 74 3.35 10.85 -6.57
C LEU A 74 1.87 11.17 -6.82
N TRP A 75 1.56 12.11 -7.71
CA TRP A 75 0.17 12.40 -8.06
C TRP A 75 -0.49 11.28 -8.87
N ILE A 76 0.26 10.59 -9.73
CA ILE A 76 -0.24 9.41 -10.44
C ILE A 76 -0.54 8.30 -9.43
N ASN A 77 0.38 8.01 -8.51
CA ASN A 77 0.16 7.01 -7.47
C ASN A 77 -1.01 7.36 -6.55
N ALA A 78 -1.12 8.61 -6.12
CA ALA A 78 -2.28 9.06 -5.35
C ALA A 78 -3.61 8.81 -6.09
N GLY A 79 -3.64 9.00 -7.42
CA GLY A 79 -4.81 8.64 -8.23
C GLY A 79 -5.08 7.13 -8.24
N LEU A 80 -4.04 6.30 -8.35
CA LEU A 80 -4.14 4.84 -8.26
C LEU A 80 -4.61 4.39 -6.88
N ASP A 81 -4.15 5.02 -5.80
CA ASP A 81 -4.56 4.70 -4.44
C ASP A 81 -6.05 4.95 -4.21
N VAL A 82 -6.59 6.04 -4.76
CA VAL A 82 -8.04 6.27 -4.76
C VAL A 82 -8.79 5.14 -5.46
N LEU A 83 -8.27 4.68 -6.61
CA LEU A 83 -8.86 3.55 -7.32
C LEU A 83 -8.76 2.24 -6.52
N TYR A 84 -7.61 1.98 -5.87
CA TYR A 84 -7.43 0.81 -5.00
C TYR A 84 -8.40 0.83 -3.82
N VAL A 85 -8.54 1.98 -3.14
CA VAL A 85 -9.49 2.13 -2.04
C VAL A 85 -10.92 1.87 -2.52
N ALA A 86 -11.33 2.45 -3.65
CA ALA A 86 -12.65 2.23 -4.21
C ALA A 86 -12.89 0.75 -4.57
N ALA A 87 -11.91 0.09 -5.20
CA ALA A 87 -11.99 -1.32 -5.55
C ALA A 87 -12.04 -2.23 -4.31
N GLY A 88 -11.21 -1.95 -3.30
CA GLY A 88 -11.21 -2.68 -2.03
C GLY A 88 -12.55 -2.54 -1.29
N ALA A 89 -13.10 -1.34 -1.23
CA ALA A 89 -14.41 -1.08 -0.66
C ALA A 89 -15.51 -1.82 -1.43
N HIS A 90 -15.46 -1.79 -2.76
CA HIS A 90 -16.40 -2.53 -3.60
C HIS A 90 -16.36 -4.03 -3.31
N ILE A 91 -15.17 -4.64 -3.21
CA ILE A 91 -14.99 -6.05 -2.88
C ILE A 91 -15.55 -6.34 -1.48
N ALA A 92 -15.24 -5.52 -0.48
CA ALA A 92 -15.69 -5.73 0.90
C ALA A 92 -17.22 -5.64 1.04
N VAL A 93 -17.87 -4.74 0.27
CA VAL A 93 -19.33 -4.54 0.30
C VAL A 93 -20.06 -5.60 -0.54
N ARG A 94 -19.59 -5.87 -1.75
CA ARG A 94 -20.24 -6.81 -2.68
C ARG A 94 -19.96 -8.28 -2.36
N LYS A 95 -18.90 -8.55 -1.61
CA LYS A 95 -18.49 -9.90 -1.17
C LYS A 95 -18.46 -10.93 -2.30
N PRO A 96 -17.79 -10.62 -3.44
CA PRO A 96 -17.73 -11.53 -4.57
C PRO A 96 -17.05 -12.84 -4.18
N SER A 97 -17.49 -13.95 -4.78
CA SER A 97 -16.93 -15.28 -4.51
C SER A 97 -15.89 -15.75 -5.54
N PHE A 98 -15.65 -14.96 -6.60
CA PHE A 98 -14.72 -15.24 -7.71
C PHE A 98 -14.72 -16.71 -8.17
N GLY A 99 -15.88 -17.21 -8.59
CA GLY A 99 -16.01 -18.61 -9.02
C GLY A 99 -15.78 -19.61 -7.88
N ARG A 100 -16.26 -19.28 -6.67
CA ARG A 100 -16.11 -20.07 -5.43
C ARG A 100 -14.67 -20.22 -4.92
N ARG A 101 -13.73 -19.41 -5.41
CA ARG A 101 -12.33 -19.40 -4.93
C ARG A 101 -12.18 -18.77 -3.56
N ILE A 102 -13.06 -17.83 -3.21
CA ILE A 102 -13.09 -17.19 -1.89
C ILE A 102 -14.49 -17.17 -1.30
N THR A 103 -14.56 -17.21 0.01
CA THR A 103 -15.79 -17.01 0.79
C THR A 103 -16.12 -15.51 0.93
N ALA A 104 -17.37 -15.19 1.27
CA ALA A 104 -17.80 -13.82 1.54
C ALA A 104 -16.95 -13.15 2.66
N ASP A 105 -16.60 -13.90 3.70
CA ASP A 105 -15.75 -13.40 4.80
C ASP A 105 -14.33 -13.10 4.33
N GLN A 106 -13.75 -13.96 3.48
CA GLN A 106 -12.45 -13.68 2.88
C GLN A 106 -12.51 -12.46 1.97
N ALA A 107 -13.59 -12.28 1.19
CA ALA A 107 -13.77 -11.09 0.37
C ALA A 107 -13.80 -9.80 1.21
N ILE A 108 -14.48 -9.81 2.37
CA ILE A 108 -14.42 -8.71 3.34
C ILE A 108 -12.98 -8.47 3.79
N GLY A 109 -12.28 -9.52 4.23
CA GLY A 109 -10.90 -9.41 4.69
C GLY A 109 -9.94 -8.81 3.66
N HIS A 110 -9.94 -9.35 2.44
CA HIS A 110 -9.11 -8.85 1.34
C HIS A 110 -9.48 -7.41 0.97
N GLY A 111 -10.77 -7.12 0.79
CA GLY A 111 -11.24 -5.79 0.41
C GLY A 111 -10.89 -4.72 1.45
N THR A 112 -11.12 -5.00 2.74
CA THR A 112 -10.77 -4.10 3.84
C THR A 112 -9.26 -3.87 3.93
N ALA A 113 -8.44 -4.91 3.72
CA ALA A 113 -6.99 -4.72 3.69
C ALA A 113 -6.54 -3.83 2.54
N VAL A 114 -7.09 -3.98 1.33
CA VAL A 114 -6.79 -3.09 0.20
C VAL A 114 -7.19 -1.65 0.51
N VAL A 115 -8.33 -1.42 1.15
CA VAL A 115 -8.75 -0.08 1.60
C VAL A 115 -7.74 0.53 2.56
N VAL A 116 -7.34 -0.22 3.60
CA VAL A 116 -6.40 0.27 4.61
C VAL A 116 -5.03 0.59 4.01
N GLN A 117 -4.51 -0.30 3.15
CA GLN A 117 -3.21 -0.10 2.50
C GLN A 117 -3.26 1.08 1.52
N GLY A 118 -4.27 1.14 0.65
CA GLY A 118 -4.43 2.25 -0.29
C GLY A 118 -4.63 3.59 0.41
N ALA A 119 -5.39 3.65 1.51
CA ALA A 119 -5.57 4.89 2.25
C ALA A 119 -4.28 5.38 2.92
N ALA A 120 -3.45 4.46 3.44
CA ALA A 120 -2.16 4.80 4.02
C ALA A 120 -1.17 5.33 2.97
N LEU A 121 -1.09 4.67 1.82
CA LEU A 121 -0.25 5.09 0.69
C LEU A 121 -0.71 6.44 0.12
N LEU A 122 -2.03 6.64 -0.04
CA LEU A 122 -2.58 7.92 -0.48
C LEU A 122 -2.16 9.08 0.44
N ALA A 123 -2.20 8.86 1.75
CA ALA A 123 -1.76 9.85 2.73
C ALA A 123 -0.26 10.13 2.61
N LEU A 124 0.57 9.09 2.41
CA LEU A 124 2.00 9.25 2.17
C LEU A 124 2.25 10.03 0.86
N ASP A 125 1.67 9.61 -0.26
CA ASP A 125 1.98 10.21 -1.55
C ASP A 125 1.50 11.66 -1.66
N THR A 126 0.30 11.96 -1.16
CA THR A 126 -0.20 13.34 -1.14
C THR A 126 0.57 14.25 -0.19
N THR A 127 1.06 13.76 0.95
CA THR A 127 1.88 14.57 1.86
C THR A 127 3.25 14.88 1.25
N HIS A 128 3.91 13.91 0.63
CA HIS A 128 5.22 14.13 -0.02
C HIS A 128 5.08 14.96 -1.30
N ALA A 129 4.01 14.79 -2.08
CA ALA A 129 3.74 15.61 -3.26
C ALA A 129 3.60 17.10 -2.90
N ARG A 130 2.89 17.40 -1.80
CA ARG A 130 2.74 18.77 -1.29
C ARG A 130 4.07 19.36 -0.80
N MET A 131 4.95 18.56 -0.19
CA MET A 131 6.27 19.02 0.28
C MET A 131 7.25 19.39 -0.84
N ILE A 132 7.01 18.90 -2.06
CA ILE A 132 7.81 19.22 -3.27
C ILE A 132 7.22 20.42 -4.02
N ALA A 133 5.91 20.62 -3.94
CA ALA A 133 5.21 21.69 -4.64
C ALA A 133 5.28 23.06 -3.92
N GLY A 134 5.59 23.07 -2.62
CA GLY A 134 5.87 24.27 -1.82
C GLY A 134 7.35 24.48 -1.58
#